data_AF-A0A1G0MY05-F1
#
_entry.id   AF-A0A1G0MY05-F1
#
_cell.length_a   1.000
_cell.length_b   1.000
_cell.length_c   1.000
_cell.angle_alpha   90.00
_cell.angle_beta   90.00
_cell.angle_gamma   90.00
#
_symmetry.space_group_name_H-M   'P 1'
#
loop_
_entity.id
_entity.type
_entity.pdbx_description
1 polymer ?
#
loop_
_entity_poly.entity_id
_entity_poly.type
_entity_poly.pdbx_seq_one_letter_code
_entity_poly.pdbx_strand_id
1 'polypeptide(L)'
;MIEQFVSGIATRMGMNLSKVTLVDGQPLGCIDVQLLNMSSKGHVVSALVFQVDIENLKNGVGCDSLEVRMRSSLSRLQKLLEPR
;
A
#
# COMPACT_ATOMS: atom_id res chain seq x y z
N MET A 1 7.37 8.68 2.17
CA MET A 1 6.63 9.17 0.98
C MET A 1 5.50 8.20 0.60
N ILE A 2 5.78 6.96 0.20
CA ILE A 2 4.71 5.99 -0.14
C ILE A 2 3.81 5.63 1.06
N GLU A 3 4.37 5.51 2.27
CA GLU A 3 3.58 5.25 3.48
C GLU A 3 2.57 6.37 3.76
N GLN A 4 2.97 7.63 3.53
CA GLN A 4 2.10 8.80 3.63
C GLN A 4 1.03 8.81 2.54
N PHE A 5 1.41 8.48 1.29
CA PHE A 5 0.48 8.34 0.17
C PHE A 5 -0.63 7.32 0.51
N VAL A 6 -0.25 6.14 0.99
CA VAL A 6 -1.18 5.07 1.35
C VAL A 6 -2.01 5.40 2.58
N SER A 7 -1.42 6.04 3.59
CA SER A 7 -2.15 6.56 4.75
C SER A 7 -3.21 7.59 4.33
N GLY A 8 -2.89 8.47 3.37
CA GLY A 8 -3.85 9.43 2.82
C GLY A 8 -5.00 8.77 2.05
N ILE A 9 -4.75 7.69 1.32
CA ILE A 9 -5.82 6.89 0.70
C ILE A 9 -6.69 6.23 1.78
N ALA A 10 -6.08 5.61 2.79
CA ALA A 10 -6.79 4.95 3.87
C ALA A 10 -7.70 5.92 4.64
N THR A 11 -7.20 7.11 4.97
CA THR A 11 -7.99 8.17 5.61
C THR A 11 -9.19 8.58 4.75
N ARG A 12 -9.01 8.75 3.43
CA ARG A 12 -10.12 9.04 2.49
C ARG A 12 -11.14 7.91 2.40
N MET A 13 -10.73 6.68 2.70
CA MET A 13 -11.62 5.51 2.81
C MET A 13 -12.25 5.34 4.20
N GLY A 14 -12.01 6.27 5.14
CA GLY A 14 -12.49 6.17 6.52
C GLY A 14 -11.79 5.10 7.35
N MET A 15 -10.60 4.65 6.92
CA MET A 15 -9.80 3.65 7.62
C MET A 15 -8.70 4.32 8.46
N ASN A 16 -8.49 3.80 9.67
CA ASN A 16 -7.34 4.16 10.49
C ASN A 16 -6.36 2.98 10.54
N LEU A 17 -5.20 3.14 9.90
CA LEU A 17 -4.15 2.14 9.88
C LEU A 17 -3.32 2.24 11.15
N SER A 18 -3.05 1.10 11.79
CA SER A 18 -2.17 1.03 12.96
C SER A 18 -0.69 1.12 12.58
N LYS A 19 -0.34 0.58 11.42
CA LYS A 19 1.03 0.61 10.90
C LYS A 19 1.03 0.47 9.39
N VAL A 20 1.87 1.25 8.72
CA VAL A 20 2.25 1.06 7.33
C VAL A 20 3.77 0.91 7.31
N THR A 21 4.28 -0.15 6.70
CA THR A 21 5.73 -0.37 6.58
C THR A 21 6.08 -0.83 5.19
N LEU A 22 7.10 -0.23 4.61
CA LEU A 22 7.74 -0.71 3.39
C LEU A 22 8.90 -1.63 3.75
N VAL A 23 8.91 -2.83 3.20
CA VAL A 23 10.00 -3.80 3.35
C VAL A 23 10.62 -4.01 1.99
N ASP A 24 11.95 -3.94 1.92
CA ASP A 24 12.66 -4.29 0.69
C ASP A 24 12.28 -5.70 0.29
N GLY A 25 11.73 -5.83 -0.91
CA GLY A 25 11.30 -7.13 -1.41
C GLY A 25 12.49 -7.89 -1.96
N GLN A 26 12.30 -9.19 -2.15
CA GLN A 26 13.22 -9.98 -2.96
C GLN A 26 12.97 -9.68 -4.45
N PRO A 27 14.02 -9.69 -5.29
CA PRO A 27 13.84 -9.50 -6.73
C PRO A 27 12.86 -10.54 -7.29
N LEU A 28 11.80 -10.08 -7.95
CA LEU A 28 10.85 -10.95 -8.65
C LEU A 28 11.26 -11.03 -10.12
N GLY A 29 12.14 -11.99 -10.42
CA GLY A 29 12.75 -12.12 -11.75
C GLY A 29 13.70 -10.96 -12.03
N CYS A 30 13.38 -10.14 -13.04
CA CYS A 30 14.16 -8.97 -13.44
C CYS A 30 13.62 -7.64 -12.89
N ILE A 31 12.68 -7.68 -11.94
CA ILE A 31 12.01 -6.48 -11.42
C ILE A 31 12.28 -6.37 -9.91
N ASP A 32 12.84 -5.22 -9.52
CA ASP A 32 12.96 -4.82 -8.12
C ASP A 32 11.58 -4.40 -7.60
N VAL A 33 11.07 -5.18 -6.65
CA VAL A 33 9.80 -4.91 -5.98
C VAL A 33 10.04 -4.74 -4.49
N GLN A 34 9.22 -3.91 -3.86
CA GLN A 34 9.13 -3.77 -2.42
C GLN A 34 7.75 -4.25 -1.95
N LEU A 35 7.70 -4.74 -0.71
CA LEU A 35 6.45 -5.18 -0.10
C LEU A 35 5.95 -4.10 0.87
N LEU A 36 4.79 -3.53 0.58
CA LEU A 36 4.13 -2.61 1.48
C LEU A 36 3.11 -3.34 2.35
N ASN A 37 3.37 -3.38 3.65
CA ASN A 37 2.47 -3.96 4.64
C ASN A 37 1.58 -2.87 5.24
N MET A 38 0.28 -3.07 5.18
CA MET A 38 -0.74 -2.22 5.80
C MET A 38 -1.43 -3.02 6.88
N SER A 39 -1.50 -2.48 8.09
CA SER A 39 -2.08 -3.18 9.23
C SER A 39 -3.10 -2.33 9.98
N SER A 40 -4.12 -2.98 10.53
CA SER A 40 -5.11 -2.37 11.41
C SER A 40 -5.75 -3.45 12.28
N LYS A 41 -5.97 -3.16 13.57
CA LYS A 41 -6.62 -4.04 14.56
C LYS A 41 -6.16 -5.52 14.52
N GLY A 42 -4.85 -5.75 14.38
CA GLY A 42 -4.28 -7.10 14.35
C GLY A 42 -4.32 -7.81 12.99
N HIS A 43 -4.93 -7.23 11.96
CA HIS A 43 -4.91 -7.73 10.59
C HIS A 43 -3.83 -7.04 9.76
N VAL A 44 -3.24 -7.78 8.82
CA VAL A 44 -2.21 -7.28 7.90
C VAL A 44 -2.55 -7.69 6.47
N VAL A 45 -2.44 -6.75 5.54
CA VAL A 45 -2.47 -7.00 4.10
C VAL A 45 -1.22 -6.41 3.48
N SER A 46 -0.60 -7.19 2.58
CA SER A 46 0.59 -6.78 1.86
C SER A 46 0.27 -6.50 0.39
N ALA A 47 0.94 -5.50 -0.18
CA ALA A 47 0.84 -5.14 -1.58
C ALA A 47 2.24 -4.98 -2.19
N LEU A 48 2.39 -5.39 -3.44
CA LEU A 48 3.62 -5.15 -4.20
C LEU A 48 3.68 -3.69 -4.63
N VAL A 49 4.86 -3.10 -4.47
CA VAL A 49 5.22 -1.76 -4.92
C VAL A 49 6.38 -1.92 -5.88
N PHE A 50 6.24 -1.41 -7.09
CA PHE A 50 7.31 -1.42 -8.08
C PHE A 50 8.21 -0.20 -7.88
N GLN A 51 9.50 -0.34 -8.18
CA GLN A 51 10.43 0.78 -8.11
C GLN A 51 9.95 2.00 -8.94
N VAL A 52 9.35 1.76 -10.11
CA VAL A 52 8.76 2.81 -10.95
C VAL A 52 7.62 3.57 -10.26
N ASP A 53 6.83 2.92 -9.40
CA ASP A 53 5.76 3.57 -8.65
C ASP A 53 6.37 4.55 -7.62
N ILE A 54 7.50 4.18 -7.01
CA ILE A 54 8.23 5.03 -6.04
C ILE A 54 8.85 6.23 -6.75
N GLU A 55 9.43 6.02 -7.92
CA GLU A 55 10.02 7.09 -8.74
C GLU A 55 8.95 8.06 -9.24
N ASN A 56 7.81 7.56 -9.72
CA ASN A 56 6.69 8.40 -10.12
C ASN A 56 6.19 9.26 -8.95
N LEU A 57 6.04 8.69 -7.76
CA LEU A 57 5.66 9.44 -6.55
C LEU A 57 6.69 10.53 -6.22
N LYS A 58 7.98 10.23 -6.30
CA LYS A 58 9.07 11.20 -6.04
C LYS A 58 9.07 12.34 -7.05
N ASN A 59 8.75 12.05 -8.30
CA ASN A 59 8.74 13.01 -9.40
C ASN A 59 7.40 13.77 -9.51
N GLY A 60 6.43 13.51 -8.65
CA GLY A 60 5.10 14.13 -8.71
C GLY A 60 4.28 13.71 -9.95
N VAL A 61 4.62 12.57 -10.55
CA VAL A 61 3.91 12.00 -11.70
C VAL A 61 2.69 11.23 -11.21
N GLY A 62 1.62 11.22 -12.03
CA GLY A 62 0.41 10.45 -11.73
C GLY A 62 0.72 8.98 -11.44
N CYS A 63 0.17 8.47 -10.34
CA CYS A 63 0.43 7.12 -9.83
C CYS A 63 -0.86 6.27 -9.81
N ASP A 64 -1.68 6.36 -10.86
CA ASP A 64 -3.02 5.75 -10.88
C ASP A 64 -2.98 4.23 -10.67
N SER A 65 -1.99 3.55 -11.28
CA SER A 65 -1.79 2.11 -11.10
C SER A 65 -1.51 1.76 -9.64
N LEU A 66 -0.64 2.53 -8.98
CA LEU A 66 -0.34 2.38 -7.56
C LEU A 66 -1.59 2.65 -6.72
N GLU A 67 -2.32 3.75 -6.98
CA GLU A 67 -3.53 4.08 -6.23
C GLU A 67 -4.57 2.96 -6.30
N VAL A 68 -4.82 2.41 -7.49
CA VAL A 68 -5.73 1.27 -7.68
C VAL A 68 -5.28 0.06 -6.87
N ARG A 69 -3.98 -0.28 -6.90
CA ARG A 69 -3.41 -1.39 -6.13
C ARG A 69 -3.59 -1.19 -4.62
N MET A 70 -3.36 0.04 -4.15
CA MET A 70 -3.48 0.40 -2.73
C MET A 70 -4.93 0.39 -2.27
N ARG A 71 -5.86 0.97 -3.03
CA ARG A 71 -7.30 0.92 -2.74
C ARG A 71 -7.82 -0.53 -2.69
N SER A 72 -7.40 -1.38 -3.62
CA SER A 72 -7.78 -2.79 -3.62
C SER A 72 -7.29 -3.51 -2.35
N SER A 73 -6.04 -3.27 -1.96
CA SER A 73 -5.43 -3.88 -0.78
C SER A 73 -6.07 -3.35 0.53
N LEU A 74 -6.35 -2.06 0.61
CA LEU A 74 -7.07 -1.45 1.74
C LEU A 74 -8.51 -1.95 1.83
N SER A 75 -9.22 -2.11 0.71
CA SER A 75 -10.56 -2.70 0.70
C SER A 75 -10.54 -4.15 1.22
N ARG A 76 -9.52 -4.94 0.85
CA ARG A 76 -9.33 -6.29 1.44
C ARG A 76 -9.09 -6.22 2.94
N LEU A 77 -8.27 -5.29 3.41
CA LEU A 77 -8.05 -5.08 4.84
C LEU A 77 -9.35 -4.67 5.55
N GLN A 78 -10.14 -3.78 4.96
CA GLN A 78 -11.42 -3.33 5.52
C GLN A 78 -12.40 -4.50 5.72
N LYS A 79 -12.52 -5.38 4.73
CA LYS A 79 -13.35 -6.60 4.84
C LYS A 79 -12.90 -7.54 5.96
N LEU A 80 -11.61 -7.56 6.30
CA LEU A 80 -11.10 -8.34 7.43
C LEU A 80 -11.44 -7.71 8.79
N LEU A 81 -11.70 -6.40 8.82
CA LEU A 81 -12.05 -5.65 10.04
C LEU A 81 -13.54 -5.64 10.34
N GLU A 82 -14.39 -6.02 9.38
CA GLU A 82 -15.84 -6.11 9.57
C GLU A 82 -16.16 -7.29 10.50
N PRO A 83 -16.90 -7.07 11.60
CA PRO A 83 -17.36 -8.16 12.45
C PRO A 83 -18.28 -9.07 11.64
N ARG A 84 -18.01 -10.38 11.68
CA ARG A 84 -18.90 -11.40 11.09
C ARG A 84 -20.19 -11.52 11.88
#